data_AF-A0A660T1R0-F1
#
_entry.id   AF-A0A660T1R0-F1
#
_cell.length_a   1.000
_cell.length_b   1.000
_cell.length_c   1.000
_cell.angle_alpha   90.00
_cell.angle_beta   90.00
_cell.angle_gamma   90.00
#
_symmetry.space_group_name_H-M   'P 1'
#
loop_
_entity.id
_entity.type
_entity.pdbx_description
1 polymer ?
#
loop_
_entity_poly.entity_id
_entity_poly.type
_entity_poly.pdbx_seq_one_letter_code
_entity_poly.pdbx_strand_id
1 'polypeptide(L)' 'MLFFAETATVDDLTRLYVRGVFDIILKKEFNEANRNNNSLCLLMIDIEDFKEVNDTYGHQAGDQVLKKLVPL' A
#
# COMPACT_ATOMS: atom_id res chain seq x y z
N MET A 1 -13.15 7.49 -15.76
CA MET A 1 -12.11 6.49 -16.02
C MET A 1 -10.78 7.19 -15.79
N LEU A 2 -10.09 6.89 -14.70
CA LEU A 2 -8.75 7.42 -14.47
C LEU A 2 -7.77 6.51 -15.23
N PHE A 3 -7.15 7.06 -16.26
CA PHE A 3 -6.16 6.35 -17.06
C PHE A 3 -4.81 6.47 -16.34
N PHE A 4 -4.36 5.36 -15.75
CA PHE A 4 -3.00 5.22 -15.27
C PHE A 4 -2.32 4.15 -16.11
N ALA A 5 -1.08 4.37 -16.54
CA ALA A 5 -0.26 3.28 -17.09
C ALA A 5 -0.04 2.22 -16.00
N GLU A 6 -0.05 0.92 -16.34
CA GLU A 6 0.09 -0.17 -15.34
C GLU A 6 1.29 0.03 -14.41
N THR A 7 2.44 0.46 -14.95
CA THR A 7 3.68 0.75 -14.20
C THR A 7 3.61 1.98 -13.30
N ALA A 8 2.57 2.82 -13.42
CA ALA A 8 2.35 3.99 -12.57
C ALA A 8 1.34 3.71 -11.45
N THR A 9 0.76 2.51 -11.39
CA THR A 9 -0.31 2.18 -10.43
C THR A 9 0.13 1.32 -9.26
N VAL A 10 1.09 0.43 -9.48
CA VAL A 10 1.50 -0.56 -8.49
C VAL A 10 2.99 -0.49 -8.24
N ASP A 11 3.38 -0.77 -7.00
CA ASP A 11 4.77 -0.96 -6.61
C ASP A 11 5.30 -2.29 -7.17
N ASP A 12 6.51 -2.30 -7.73
CA ASP A 12 7.04 -3.50 -8.42
C ASP A 12 7.43 -4.62 -7.45
N LEU A 13 7.82 -4.27 -6.22
CA LEU A 13 8.27 -5.24 -5.22
C LEU A 13 7.09 -5.97 -4.58
N THR A 14 6.06 -5.21 -4.19
CA THR A 14 4.93 -5.67 -3.38
C THR A 14 3.65 -5.86 -4.19
N ARG A 15 3.56 -5.28 -5.40
CA ARG A 15 2.36 -5.27 -6.26
C ARG A 15 1.15 -4.55 -5.64
N LEU A 16 1.32 -3.89 -4.49
CA LEU A 16 0.32 -3.01 -3.90
C LEU A 16 0.22 -1.70 -4.68
N TYR A 17 -0.91 -1.02 -4.54
CA TYR A 17 -1.08 0.31 -5.12
C TYR A 17 -0.05 1.30 -4.56
N VAL A 18 0.56 2.09 -5.45
CA VAL A 18 1.41 3.20 -5.03
C VAL A 18 0.57 4.26 -4.31
N ARG A 19 1.22 5.07 -3.48
CA ARG A 19 0.54 6.11 -2.67
C ARG A 19 -0.41 7.01 -3.47
N GLY A 20 -0.02 7.41 -4.68
CA GLY A 20 -0.86 8.25 -5.52
C GLY A 20 -2.19 7.60 -5.90
N VAL A 21 -2.20 6.29 -6.14
CA VAL A 21 -3.44 5.55 -6.41
C VAL A 21 -4.25 5.34 -5.13
N PHE A 22 -3.58 5.05 -3.99
CA PHE A 22 -4.24 4.99 -2.68
C PHE A 22 -5.00 6.28 -2.35
N ASP A 23 -4.38 7.45 -2.52
CA ASP A 23 -5.00 8.74 -2.19
C ASP A 23 -6.28 8.99 -3.01
N ILE A 24 -6.27 8.56 -4.27
CA ILE A 24 -7.41 8.67 -5.18
C ILE A 24 -8.54 7.74 -4.77
N ILE A 25 -8.22 6.48 -4.46
CA ILE A 25 -9.19 5.50 -3.98
C ILE A 25 -9.79 5.98 -2.66
N LEU A 26 -8.96 6.37 -1.68
CA LEU A 26 -9.42 6.86 -0.38
C LEU A 26 -10.38 8.05 -0.53
N LYS A 27 -10.06 9.02 -1.39
CA LYS A 27 -10.93 10.16 -1.65
C LYS A 27 -12.27 9.75 -2.26
N LYS A 28 -12.27 8.77 -3.17
CA LYS A 28 -13.50 8.23 -3.76
C LYS A 28 -14.35 7.55 -2.69
N GLU A 29 -13.77 6.61 -1.94
CA GLU A 29 -14.47 5.82 -0.93
C GLU A 29 -14.99 6.69 0.22
N PHE A 30 -14.24 7.70 0.65
CA PHE A 30 -14.69 8.69 1.63
C PHE A 30 -15.93 9.45 1.15
N ASN A 31 -15.92 9.94 -0.09
CA ASN A 31 -17.07 10.65 -0.66
C ASN A 31 -18.29 9.72 -0.83
N GLU A 32 -18.07 8.45 -1.18
CA GLU A 32 -19.14 7.44 -1.28
C GLU A 32 -19.75 7.12 0.08
N ALA A 33 -18.92 6.88 1.09
CA ALA A 33 -19.36 6.61 2.46
C ALA A 33 -20.16 7.80 3.02
N ASN A 34 -19.67 9.02 2.84
CA ASN A 34 -20.36 10.23 3.29
C ASN A 34 -21.72 10.44 2.59
N ARG A 35 -21.82 10.18 1.28
CA ARG A 35 -23.10 10.29 0.55
C ARG A 35 -24.13 9.26 0.99
N ASN A 36 -23.68 8.05 1.30
CA ASN A 36 -24.57 6.93 1.65
C ASN A 36 -24.77 6.76 3.16
N ASN A 37 -24.17 7.63 3.98
CA ASN A 37 -24.14 7.53 5.44
C ASN A 37 -23.61 6.16 5.93
N ASN A 38 -22.60 5.63 5.25
CA ASN A 38 -21.93 4.38 5.61
C ASN A 38 -20.71 4.66 6.49
N SER A 39 -20.37 3.71 7.35
CA SER A 39 -19.09 3.73 8.07
C SER A 39 -17.93 3.38 7.13
N LEU A 40 -16.82 4.11 7.27
CA LEU A 40 -15.56 3.84 6.59
C LEU A 40 -14.47 3.65 7.65
N CYS A 41 -13.62 2.64 7.46
CA CYS A 41 -12.45 2.39 8.30
C CYS A 41 -11.18 2.45 7.44
N LEU A 42 -10.10 2.99 8.01
CA LEU A 42 -8.77 3.01 7.40
C LEU A 42 -7.78 2.40 8.39
N LEU A 43 -6.96 1.46 7.90
CA LEU A 43 -5.86 0.89 8.66
C LEU A 43 -4.54 1.35 8.08
N MET A 44 -3.65 1.88 8.93
CA MET A 44 -2.27 2.17 8.60
C MET A 44 -1.37 1.16 9.31
N ILE A 45 -0.49 0.51 8.55
CA ILE A 45 0.40 -0.54 9.03
C ILE A 45 1.83 -0.09 8.78
N ASP A 46 2.70 -0.30 9.75
CA ASP A 46 4.15 -0.08 9.65
C ASP A 46 4.88 -1.32 10.18
N ILE A 47 6.09 -1.58 9.67
CA ILE A 47 6.92 -2.71 10.12
C ILE A 47 7.91 -2.17 11.14
N GLU A 48 7.72 -2.56 12.40
CA GLU A 48 8.65 -2.25 13.49
C GLU A 48 10.04 -2.85 13.22
N ASP A 49 11.10 -2.12 13.58
CA ASP A 49 12.51 -2.52 13.45
C ASP A 49 12.96 -2.96 12.04
N PHE A 50 12.26 -2.54 10.98
CA PHE A 50 12.60 -2.93 9.60
C PHE A 50 14.02 -2.51 9.18
N LYS A 51 14.56 -1.43 9.76
CA LYS A 51 15.95 -1.02 9.55
C LYS A 51 16.94 -2.04 10.11
N GLU A 52 16.68 -2.60 11.29
CA GLU A 52 17.56 -3.61 11.91
C GLU A 52 17.62 -4.87 11.06
N VAL A 53 16.49 -5.28 10.46
CA VAL A 53 16.45 -6.39 9.50
C VAL A 53 17.38 -6.12 8.31
N ASN A 54 17.28 -4.92 7.72
CA ASN A 54 18.14 -4.53 6.60
C ASN A 54 19.62 -4.46 6.99
N ASP A 55 19.93 -3.90 8.15
CA ASP A 55 21.30 -3.72 8.62
C ASP A 55 21.94 -5.07 9.02
N THR A 56 21.16 -6.03 9.51
CA THR A 56 21.63 -7.36 9.96
C THR A 56 21.70 -8.39 8.84
N TYR A 57 20.69 -8.42 7.95
CA TYR A 57 20.52 -9.46 6.93
C TYR A 57 20.64 -8.95 5.49
N GLY A 58 20.83 -7.65 5.30
CA GLY A 58 20.93 -7.00 4.00
C GLY A 58 19.58 -6.65 3.37
N HIS A 59 19.59 -5.70 2.43
CA HIS A 59 18.39 -5.19 1.76
C HIS A 59 17.57 -6.27 1.05
N GLN A 60 18.22 -7.29 0.48
CA GLN A 60 17.51 -8.41 -0.16
C GLN A 60 16.64 -9.18 0.83
N ALA A 61 17.04 -9.28 2.10
CA ALA A 61 16.21 -9.90 3.14
C ALA A 61 14.99 -9.01 3.48
N GLY A 62 15.19 -7.69 3.57
CA GLY A 62 14.10 -6.73 3.70
C GLY A 62 13.06 -6.85 2.59
N ASP A 63 13.51 -6.97 1.34
CA ASP A 63 12.64 -7.20 0.18
C ASP A 63 11.78 -8.47 0.32
N GLN A 64 12.35 -9.54 0.87
CA GLN A 64 11.60 -10.79 1.12
C GLN A 64 10.58 -10.64 2.23
N VAL A 65 10.88 -9.87 3.27
CA VAL A 65 9.92 -9.55 4.34
C VAL A 65 8.73 -8.77 3.77
N LEU A 66 9.00 -7.73 2.96
CA LEU A 66 7.95 -6.94 2.31
C LEU A 66 7.06 -7.80 1.40
N LYS A 67 7.66 -8.68 0.59
CA LYS A 67 6.91 -9.62 -0.27
C LYS A 67 6.03 -10.59 0.51
N LYS A 68 6.44 -11.01 1.70
CA LYS A 68 5.66 -11.93 2.55
C LYS A 68 4.52 -11.24 3.30
N LEU A 69 4.63 -9.93 3.54
CA LEU A 69 3.60 -9.17 4.23
C LEU A 69 2.35 -8.97 3.36
N VAL A 70 2.51 -8.97 2.04
CA VAL A 70 1.42 -8.71 1.11
C VAL A 70 0.64 -9.99 0.79
N PRO A 71 -0.71 -9.95 0.78
CA PRO A 71 -1.52 -11.07 0.32
C PRO A 71 -1.25 -11.38 -1.15
N LEU A 72 -1.03 -12.67 -1.47
CA LEU A 72 -0.90 -13.19 -2.83
C LEU A 72 -2.13 -12.90 -3.69
#